data_AF-A0A5J9WH86-F1
#
_entry.id   AF-A0A5J9WH86-F1
#
_cell.length_a   1.000
_cell.length_b   1.000
_cell.length_c   1.000
_cell.angle_alpha   90.00
_cell.angle_beta   90.00
_cell.angle_gamma   90.00
#
_symmetry.space_group_name_H-M   'P 1'
#
loop_
_entity.id
_entity.type
_entity.pdbx_description
1 polymer ?
#
loop_
_entity_poly.entity_id
_entity_poly.type
_entity_poly.pdbx_seq_one_letter_code
_entity_poly.pdbx_strand_id
1 'polypeptide(L)'
;MSASGTPVDASGEPIPTSSVLMAASKHIAVRCRAENLAFLNCKKKDPNPEKCLEKGRQVTSCVFNLLKDLHQKCPKEMDAYAGCMYYYTNEFDFCRKEQQAFEEACPISE
;
A
#
# COMPACT_ATOMS: atom_id res chain seq x y z
N MET A 1 -18.88 18.20 3.01
CA MET A 1 -17.70 17.76 2.24
C MET A 1 -17.20 16.48 2.91
N SER A 2 -17.73 15.32 2.54
CA SER A 2 -17.31 14.03 3.10
C SER A 2 -17.32 12.99 1.99
N ALA A 3 -16.21 12.87 1.28
CA ALA A 3 -15.82 11.61 0.68
C ALA A 3 -14.67 11.10 1.54
N SER A 4 -15.01 10.57 2.71
CA SER A 4 -14.13 9.67 3.45
C SER A 4 -13.89 8.47 2.52
N GLY A 5 -12.83 8.54 1.73
CA GLY A 5 -12.36 7.45 0.89
C GLY A 5 -11.83 6.35 1.80
N THR A 6 -12.72 5.47 2.24
CA THR A 6 -12.35 4.27 2.99
C THR A 6 -11.37 3.46 2.14
N PRO A 7 -10.27 2.93 2.71
CA PRO A 7 -9.28 2.12 1.99
C PRO A 7 -9.81 0.79 1.44
N VAL A 8 -11.06 0.47 1.71
CA VAL A 8 -11.76 -0.75 1.28
C VAL A 8 -13.06 -0.43 0.54
N ASP A 9 -13.47 -1.36 -0.30
CA ASP A 9 -14.77 -1.34 -0.98
C ASP A 9 -15.91 -1.86 -0.08
N ALA A 10 -17.13 -1.89 -0.61
CA ALA A 10 -18.32 -2.35 0.10
C ALA A 10 -18.26 -3.83 0.55
N SER A 11 -17.37 -4.62 -0.05
CA SER A 11 -17.11 -6.02 0.32
C SER A 11 -15.94 -6.20 1.30
N GLY A 12 -15.28 -5.10 1.67
CA GLY A 12 -14.11 -5.13 2.56
C GLY A 12 -12.81 -5.51 1.85
N GLU A 13 -12.80 -5.53 0.51
CA GLU A 13 -11.58 -5.72 -0.27
C GLU A 13 -10.81 -4.40 -0.41
N PRO A 14 -9.48 -4.41 -0.29
CA PRO A 14 -8.69 -3.18 -0.32
C PRO A 14 -8.74 -2.53 -1.71
N ILE A 15 -8.97 -1.21 -1.74
CA ILE A 15 -8.88 -0.39 -2.95
C ILE A 15 -7.49 0.26 -2.97
N PRO A 16 -6.61 -0.12 -3.91
CA PRO A 16 -5.25 0.42 -3.98
C PRO A 16 -5.22 1.80 -4.65
N THR A 17 -5.89 2.79 -4.04
CA THR A 17 -5.74 4.18 -4.47
C THR A 17 -4.30 4.66 -4.24
N SER A 18 -3.90 5.75 -4.88
CA SER A 18 -2.55 6.31 -4.70
C SER A 18 -2.25 6.65 -3.24
N SER A 19 -3.23 7.17 -2.48
CA SER A 19 -3.07 7.51 -1.06
C SER A 19 -2.91 6.28 -0.17
N VAL A 20 -3.67 5.21 -0.43
CA VAL A 20 -3.55 3.94 0.30
C VAL A 20 -2.20 3.29 0.02
N LEU A 21 -1.77 3.23 -1.25
CA LEU A 21 -0.47 2.69 -1.62
C LEU A 21 0.69 3.49 -1.02
N MET A 22 0.57 4.82 -0.96
CA MET A 22 1.59 5.67 -0.35
C MET A 22 1.67 5.49 1.15
N ALA A 23 0.53 5.45 1.85
CA ALA A 23 0.46 5.19 3.28
C ALA A 23 1.10 3.83 3.64
N ALA A 24 0.84 2.79 2.84
CA ALA A 24 1.39 1.45 3.03
C ALA A 24 2.79 1.23 2.44
N SER A 25 3.41 2.24 1.79
CA SER A 25 4.64 2.09 1.01
C SER A 25 5.80 1.46 1.80
N LYS A 26 5.98 1.84 3.07
CA LYS A 26 7.01 1.26 3.94
C LYS A 26 6.77 -0.24 4.21
N HIS A 27 5.52 -0.65 4.43
CA HIS A 27 5.17 -2.06 4.59
C HIS A 27 5.39 -2.84 3.29
N ILE A 28 4.99 -2.27 2.14
CA ILE A 28 5.17 -2.88 0.82
C ILE A 28 6.66 -3.11 0.53
N ALA A 29 7.50 -2.13 0.88
CA ALA A 29 8.95 -2.20 0.65
C ALA A 29 9.64 -3.35 1.39
N VAL A 30 9.12 -3.74 2.56
CA VAL A 30 9.64 -4.86 3.35
C VAL A 30 8.95 -6.17 2.95
N ARG A 31 7.61 -6.22 3.04
CA ARG A 31 6.84 -7.46 2.91
C ARG A 31 6.76 -8.01 1.49
N CYS A 32 6.76 -7.14 0.47
CA CYS A 32 6.69 -7.55 -0.94
C CYS A 32 8.02 -7.31 -1.67
N ARG A 33 9.14 -7.25 -0.93
CA ARG A 33 10.47 -6.93 -1.49
C ARG A 33 10.89 -7.92 -2.57
N ALA A 34 10.68 -9.21 -2.33
CA ALA A 34 11.14 -10.27 -3.24
C ALA A 34 10.42 -10.22 -4.59
N GLU A 35 9.10 -10.06 -4.56
CA GLU A 35 8.23 -9.93 -5.73
C GLU A 35 8.58 -8.67 -6.51
N ASN A 36 8.72 -7.53 -5.81
CA ASN A 36 9.07 -6.24 -6.42
C ASN A 36 10.44 -6.31 -7.13
N LEU A 37 11.46 -6.87 -6.48
CA LEU A 37 12.78 -7.03 -7.09
C LEU A 37 12.74 -7.98 -8.29
N ALA A 38 11.99 -9.08 -8.20
CA ALA A 38 11.84 -10.01 -9.32
C ALA A 38 11.18 -9.32 -10.53
N PHE A 39 10.15 -8.51 -10.31
CA PHE A 39 9.48 -7.76 -11.37
C PHE A 39 10.40 -6.71 -12.01
N LEU A 40 11.09 -5.91 -11.20
CA LEU A 40 12.04 -4.89 -11.69
C LEU A 40 13.20 -5.52 -12.47
N ASN A 41 13.76 -6.63 -11.98
CA ASN A 41 14.81 -7.37 -12.68
C ASN A 41 14.33 -7.95 -14.02
N CYS A 42 13.07 -8.36 -14.12
CA CYS A 42 12.47 -8.79 -15.38
C CYS A 42 12.37 -7.62 -16.36
N LYS A 43 11.81 -6.48 -15.94
CA LYS A 43 11.66 -5.28 -16.77
C LYS A 43 13.00 -4.67 -17.22
N LYS A 44 14.04 -4.82 -16.39
CA LYS A 44 15.41 -4.40 -16.74
C LYS A 44 16.01 -5.25 -17.87
N LYS A 45 15.65 -6.54 -17.95
CA LYS A 45 16.14 -7.46 -18.99
C LYS A 45 15.40 -7.29 -20.31
N ASP A 46 14.09 -7.06 -20.24
CA ASP A 46 13.23 -6.90 -21.41
C ASP A 46 12.11 -5.88 -21.14
N PRO A 47 12.01 -4.78 -21.89
CA PRO A 47 10.96 -3.78 -21.69
C PRO A 47 9.57 -4.26 -22.14
N ASN A 48 9.45 -5.36 -22.89
CA ASN A 48 8.16 -5.86 -23.36
C ASN A 48 7.21 -6.13 -22.18
N PRO A 49 6.02 -5.49 -22.13
CA PRO A 49 5.09 -5.62 -21.02
C PRO A 49 4.59 -7.05 -20.79
N GLU A 50 4.49 -7.88 -21.84
CA GLU A 50 3.95 -9.24 -21.74
C GLU A 50 4.88 -10.21 -21.02
N LYS A 51 6.20 -10.01 -21.16
CA LYS A 51 7.22 -10.93 -20.64
C LYS A 51 7.28 -11.00 -19.11
N CYS A 52 6.76 -9.96 -18.44
CA CYS A 52 6.81 -9.84 -16.99
C CYS A 52 5.42 -9.88 -16.34
N LEU A 53 4.35 -10.23 -17.08
CA LEU A 53 2.98 -10.25 -16.55
C LEU A 53 2.82 -11.15 -15.32
N GLU A 54 3.44 -12.33 -15.34
CA GLU A 54 3.36 -13.27 -14.21
C GLU A 54 3.99 -12.69 -12.95
N LYS A 55 5.15 -12.04 -13.07
CA LYS A 55 5.79 -11.35 -11.94
C LYS A 55 4.99 -10.12 -11.49
N GLY A 56 4.34 -9.43 -12.42
CA GLY A 56 3.41 -8.34 -12.12
C GLY A 56 2.22 -8.82 -11.29
N ARG A 57 1.62 -9.97 -11.65
CA ARG A 57 0.55 -10.60 -10.85
C ARG A 57 1.01 -10.97 -9.45
N GLN A 58 2.24 -11.48 -9.31
CA GLN A 58 2.82 -11.82 -8.00
C GLN A 58 2.97 -10.57 -7.11
N VAL A 59 3.50 -9.48 -7.67
CA VAL A 59 3.58 -8.17 -6.97
C VAL A 59 2.19 -7.71 -6.53
N THR A 60 1.24 -7.67 -7.46
CA THR A 60 -0.12 -7.23 -7.18
C THR A 60 -0.76 -8.09 -6.10
N SER A 61 -0.67 -9.42 -6.20
CA SER A 61 -1.24 -10.34 -5.20
C SER A 61 -0.63 -10.14 -3.82
N CYS A 62 0.70 -9.97 -3.72
CA CYS A 62 1.36 -9.66 -2.45
C CYS A 62 0.83 -8.35 -1.84
N VAL A 63 0.76 -7.29 -2.64
CA VAL A 63 0.31 -5.97 -2.18
C VAL A 63 -1.16 -6.01 -1.74
N PHE A 64 -2.04 -6.64 -2.50
CA PHE A 64 -3.47 -6.77 -2.12
C PHE A 64 -3.64 -7.53 -0.80
N ASN A 65 -2.93 -8.66 -0.62
CA ASN A 65 -2.97 -9.41 0.63
C ASN A 65 -2.44 -8.59 1.82
N LEU A 66 -1.37 -7.82 1.61
CA LEU A 66 -0.82 -6.93 2.63
C LEU A 66 -1.81 -5.81 3.01
N LEU A 67 -2.43 -5.15 2.04
CA LEU A 67 -3.42 -4.09 2.30
C LEU A 67 -4.62 -4.65 3.08
N LYS A 68 -5.06 -5.86 2.74
CA LYS A 68 -6.13 -6.55 3.47
C LYS A 68 -5.72 -6.85 4.91
N ASP A 69 -4.50 -7.37 5.14
CA ASP A 69 -3.98 -7.65 6.48
C ASP A 69 -3.85 -6.39 7.35
N LEU A 70 -3.31 -5.30 6.77
CA LEU A 70 -3.18 -4.01 7.47
C LEU A 70 -4.55 -3.46 7.87
N HIS A 71 -5.52 -3.45 6.95
CA HIS A 71 -6.85 -2.95 7.24
C HIS A 71 -7.61 -3.84 8.24
N GLN A 72 -7.30 -5.14 8.33
CA GLN A 72 -7.86 -6.02 9.35
C GLN A 72 -7.27 -5.79 10.75
N LYS A 73 -5.97 -5.49 10.84
CA LYS A 73 -5.25 -5.34 12.11
C LYS A 73 -5.35 -3.93 12.71
N CYS A 74 -5.20 -2.90 11.88
CA CYS A 74 -5.18 -1.51 12.28
C CYS A 74 -6.06 -0.64 11.35
N PRO A 75 -7.37 -0.95 11.23
CA PRO A 75 -8.28 -0.25 10.30
C PRO A 75 -8.32 1.25 10.57
N LYS A 76 -8.48 1.65 11.84
CA LYS A 76 -8.68 3.06 12.21
C LYS A 76 -7.47 3.91 11.86
N GLU A 77 -6.27 3.43 12.18
CA GLU A 77 -5.02 4.15 11.96
C GLU A 77 -4.66 4.17 10.47
N MET A 78 -4.90 3.06 9.75
CA MET A 78 -4.73 3.01 8.30
C MET A 78 -5.66 3.99 7.58
N ASP A 79 -6.94 4.04 7.96
CA ASP A 79 -7.94 4.95 7.40
C ASP A 79 -7.55 6.42 7.65
N ALA A 80 -7.13 6.73 8.87
CA ALA A 80 -6.69 8.08 9.24
C ALA A 80 -5.48 8.52 8.41
N TYR A 81 -4.48 7.63 8.27
CA TYR A 81 -3.26 7.95 7.54
C TYR A 81 -3.48 8.03 6.04
N ALA A 82 -4.21 7.09 5.44
CA ALA A 82 -4.60 7.13 4.03
C ALA A 82 -5.50 8.34 3.73
N GLY A 83 -6.37 8.73 4.66
CA GLY A 83 -7.20 9.94 4.57
C GLY A 83 -6.37 11.22 4.58
N CYS A 84 -5.36 11.31 5.46
CA CYS A 84 -4.41 12.42 5.46
C CYS A 84 -3.62 12.48 4.14
N MET A 85 -3.12 11.34 3.67
CA MET A 85 -2.43 11.23 2.37
C MET A 85 -3.31 11.68 1.22
N TYR A 86 -4.60 11.34 1.24
CA TYR A 86 -5.55 11.82 0.24
C TYR A 86 -5.71 13.34 0.29
N TYR A 87 -5.87 13.91 1.48
CA TYR A 87 -6.08 15.36 1.66
C TYR A 87 -4.86 16.20 1.24
N TYR A 88 -3.66 15.76 1.60
CA TYR A 88 -2.41 16.45 1.29
C TYR A 88 -1.69 15.90 0.04
N THR A 89 -2.39 15.18 -0.84
CA THR A 89 -1.84 14.69 -2.12
C THR A 89 -0.51 13.93 -1.97
N ASN A 90 -0.45 13.02 -0.99
CA ASN A 90 0.71 12.18 -0.67
C ASN A 90 1.93 12.91 -0.07
N GLU A 91 1.77 14.12 0.46
CA GLU A 91 2.84 14.84 1.14
C GLU A 91 3.02 14.36 2.59
N PHE A 92 4.09 13.59 2.84
CA PHE A 92 4.35 12.96 4.13
C PHE A 92 4.52 13.94 5.30
N ASP A 93 5.09 15.12 5.04
CA ASP A 93 5.44 16.07 6.10
C ASP A 93 4.20 16.63 6.82
N PHE A 94 3.04 16.64 6.14
CA PHE A 94 1.77 17.05 6.74
C PHE A 94 1.06 15.93 7.51
N CYS A 95 1.51 14.68 7.40
CA CYS A 95 0.83 13.49 7.93
C CYS A 95 1.66 12.70 8.95
N ARG A 96 2.72 13.30 9.52
CA ARG A 96 3.64 12.60 10.44
C ARG A 96 2.96 12.10 11.72
N LYS A 97 1.91 12.77 12.18
CA LYS A 97 1.15 12.37 13.36
C LYS A 97 0.36 11.09 13.09
N GLU A 98 -0.37 11.03 11.99
CA GLU A 98 -1.13 9.87 11.55
C GLU A 98 -0.19 8.72 11.18
N GLN A 99 0.96 9.03 10.56
CA GLN A 99 2.02 8.06 10.29
C GLN A 99 2.50 7.38 11.56
N GLN A 100 2.83 8.16 12.60
CA GLN A 100 3.32 7.62 13.86
C GLN A 100 2.27 6.70 14.50
N ALA A 101 1.01 7.13 14.55
CA ALA A 101 -0.07 6.31 15.09
C ALA A 101 -0.24 4.99 14.32
N PHE A 102 -0.14 5.04 12.99
CA PHE A 102 -0.20 3.84 12.15
C PHE A 102 0.97 2.90 12.37
N GLU A 103 2.21 3.42 12.44
CA GLU A 103 3.41 2.61 12.68
C GLU A 103 3.46 2.02 14.10
N GLU A 104 2.86 2.68 15.10
CA GLU A 104 2.70 2.16 16.46
C GLU A 104 1.67 1.01 16.52
N ALA A 105 0.52 1.19 15.86
CA ALA A 105 -0.54 0.16 15.82
C ALA A 105 -0.17 -1.04 14.93
N CYS A 106 0.55 -0.78 13.85
CA CYS A 106 1.02 -1.78 12.89
C CYS A 106 2.53 -1.60 12.65
N PRO A 107 3.38 -2.17 13.52
CA PRO A 107 4.82 -2.11 13.33
C PRO A 107 5.26 -2.84 12.05
N ILE A 108 6.22 -2.25 11.36
CA ILE A 108 6.88 -2.88 10.22
C ILE A 108 7.70 -4.06 10.75
N SER A 109 7.19 -5.27 10.59
CA SER A 109 7.91 -6.50 10.90
C SER A 109 8.68 -6.96 9.66
N GLU A 110 9.98 -7.19 9.83
CA GLU A 110 10.85 -7.89 8.88
C GLU A 110 10.39 -9.34 8.65
#